data_AF-A0AA42YCN6-F1
#
_entry.id   AF-A0AA42YCN6-F1
#
_cell.length_a   1.000
_cell.length_b   1.000
_cell.length_c   1.000
_cell.angle_alpha   90.00
_cell.angle_beta   90.00
_cell.angle_gamma   90.00
#
_symmetry.space_group_name_H-M   'P 1'
#
loop_
_entity.id
_entity.type
_entity.pdbx_description
1 polymer ?
#
loop_
_entity_poly.entity_id
_entity_poly.type
_entity_poly.pdbx_seq_one_letter_code
_entity_poly.pdbx_strand_id
1 'polypeptide(L)'
;MRIVAIHETVVPISSAIRNAYIDFSKMTTSVVAVVTDVVRGRDPVVGYGFNSNGRYAQSGLLKERFIPRVMDADPESLIDEAGENLDPHKIWTCMMANEKPGGH
;
A
#
# COMPACT_ATOMS: atom_id res chain seq x y z
N MET A 1 9.61 16.60 2.15
CA MET A 1 8.26 16.04 2.39
C MET A 1 8.39 14.63 2.95
N ARG A 2 7.35 14.06 3.54
CA ARG A 2 7.37 12.68 4.04
C ARG A 2 5.99 12.03 4.08
N ILE A 3 6.00 10.69 4.12
CA ILE A 3 4.84 9.90 4.50
C ILE A 3 4.70 9.99 6.03
N VAL A 4 3.52 10.40 6.51
CA VAL A 4 3.24 10.54 7.95
C VAL A 4 2.40 9.39 8.50
N ALA A 5 1.67 8.69 7.64
CA ALA A 5 0.94 7.49 8.00
C ALA A 5 0.63 6.64 6.76
N ILE A 6 0.55 5.32 6.94
CA ILE A 6 -0.06 4.42 5.97
C ILE A 6 -1.13 3.62 6.69
N HIS A 7 -2.36 3.73 6.22
CA HIS A 7 -3.51 3.00 6.76
C HIS A 7 -3.94 1.90 5.79
N GLU A 8 -4.39 0.78 6.34
CA GLU A 8 -5.01 -0.30 5.58
C GLU A 8 -6.30 -0.74 6.27
N THR A 9 -7.33 -1.00 5.46
CA THR A 9 -8.56 -1.65 5.90
C THR A 9 -9.00 -2.73 4.91
N VAL A 10 -9.70 -3.74 5.41
CA VAL A 10 -10.32 -4.78 4.59
C VAL A 10 -11.73 -4.37 4.22
N VAL A 11 -12.03 -4.41 2.93
CA VAL A 11 -13.36 -4.15 2.40
C VAL A 11 -13.91 -5.44 1.76
N PRO A 12 -15.10 -5.92 2.18
CA PRO A 12 -15.75 -7.02 1.49
C PRO A 12 -16.25 -6.58 0.12
N ILE A 13 -15.95 -7.36 -0.90
CA ILE A 13 -16.48 -7.23 -2.27
C ILE A 13 -17.22 -8.51 -2.66
N SER A 14 -17.77 -9.20 -1.66
CA SER A 14 -18.42 -10.49 -1.80
C SER A 14 -19.73 -10.38 -2.56
N SER A 15 -19.99 -11.38 -3.41
CA SER A 15 -21.26 -11.52 -4.12
C SER A 15 -21.49 -12.98 -4.53
N ALA A 16 -22.69 -13.29 -5.02
CA ALA A 16 -23.07 -14.64 -5.44
C ALA A 16 -22.50 -15.06 -6.82
N ILE A 17 -21.70 -14.21 -7.47
CA ILE A 17 -21.11 -14.53 -8.78
C ILE A 17 -20.09 -15.66 -8.68
N ARG A 18 -19.94 -16.41 -9.77
CA ARG A 18 -18.95 -17.47 -9.92
C ARG A 18 -18.41 -17.52 -11.33
N ASN A 19 -17.19 -18.00 -11.47
CA ASN A 19 -16.62 -18.40 -12.75
C ASN A 19 -16.32 -19.91 -12.74
N ALA A 20 -15.57 -20.40 -13.73
CA ALA A 20 -15.24 -21.83 -13.84
C ALA A 20 -14.34 -22.37 -12.71
N TYR A 21 -13.70 -21.51 -11.92
CA TYR A 21 -12.72 -21.88 -10.89
C TYR A 21 -13.13 -21.52 -9.47
N ILE A 22 -13.72 -20.35 -9.26
CA ILE A 22 -14.02 -19.81 -7.93
C ILE A 22 -15.41 -19.16 -7.87
N ASP A 23 -15.98 -19.13 -6.67
CA ASP A 23 -17.06 -18.21 -6.30
C ASP A 23 -16.52 -17.02 -5.51
N PHE A 24 -17.28 -15.93 -5.47
CA PHE A 24 -16.87 -14.67 -4.85
C PHE A 24 -17.55 -14.44 -3.49
N SER A 25 -18.16 -15.46 -2.87
CA SER A 25 -18.97 -15.30 -1.65
C SER A 25 -18.19 -14.77 -0.44
N LYS A 26 -16.86 -14.90 -0.44
CA LYS A 26 -15.96 -14.45 0.63
C LYS A 26 -14.90 -13.45 0.14
N MET A 27 -15.05 -12.92 -1.08
CA MET A 27 -14.02 -12.09 -1.69
C MET A 27 -13.84 -10.77 -0.91
N THR A 28 -12.58 -10.39 -0.67
CA THR A 28 -12.20 -9.14 -0.02
C THR A 28 -11.13 -8.41 -0.82
N THR A 29 -10.93 -7.13 -0.54
CA THR A 29 -9.82 -6.31 -1.02
C THR A 29 -9.24 -5.50 0.14
N SER A 30 -7.94 -5.24 0.11
CA SER A 30 -7.31 -4.24 0.97
C SER A 30 -7.45 -2.87 0.32
N VAL A 31 -7.89 -1.88 1.08
CA VAL A 31 -7.85 -0.46 0.70
C VAL A 31 -6.79 0.22 1.54
N VAL A 32 -5.90 0.97 0.89
CA VAL A 32 -4.74 1.62 1.49
C VAL A 32 -4.82 3.13 1.29
N ALA A 33 -4.44 3.88 2.32
CA ALA A 33 -4.24 5.32 2.27
C ALA A 33 -2.81 5.66 2.71
N VAL A 34 -2.06 6.33 1.84
CA VAL A 34 -0.70 6.85 2.09
C VAL A 34 -0.81 8.35 2.34
N VAL A 35 -0.71 8.75 3.60
CA VAL A 35 -0.88 10.14 4.04
C VAL A 35 0.47 10.83 4.03
N THR A 36 0.56 12.01 3.43
CA THR A 36 1.77 12.84 3.41
C THR A 36 1.60 14.10 4.26
N ASP A 37 2.72 14.77 4.57
CA ASP A 37 2.73 16.11 5.19
C ASP A 37 2.50 17.25 4.18
N VAL A 38 2.40 16.94 2.88
CA VAL A 38 2.20 17.94 1.84
C VAL A 38 0.75 18.39 1.83
N VAL A 39 0.54 19.70 1.93
CA VAL A 39 -0.79 20.32 1.79
C VAL A 39 -0.92 20.93 0.40
N ARG A 40 -2.06 20.67 -0.26
CA ARG A 40 -2.44 21.31 -1.53
C ARG A 40 -3.84 21.89 -1.37
N GLY A 41 -3.96 23.21 -1.41
CA GLY A 41 -5.19 23.89 -1.02
C GLY A 41 -5.35 23.89 0.51
N ARG A 42 -6.40 23.26 1.03
CA ARG A 42 -6.68 23.17 2.47
C ARG A 42 -6.42 21.79 3.07
N ASP A 43 -6.20 20.79 2.23
CA ASP A 43 -6.18 19.38 2.63
C ASP A 43 -4.79 18.75 2.42
N PRO A 44 -4.40 17.79 3.27
CA PRO A 44 -3.21 17.00 3.04
C PRO A 44 -3.37 16.12 1.80
N VAL A 45 -2.27 15.92 1.07
CA VAL A 45 -2.22 15.01 -0.06
C VAL A 45 -2.19 13.58 0.46
N VAL A 46 -3.20 12.80 0.07
CA VAL A 46 -3.34 11.39 0.41
C VAL A 46 -3.43 10.57 -0.87
N GLY A 47 -2.50 9.61 -1.03
CA GLY A 47 -2.56 8.61 -2.10
C GLY A 47 -3.44 7.43 -1.69
N TYR A 48 -4.30 6.96 -2.59
CA TYR A 48 -5.17 5.80 -2.33
C TYR A 48 -4.86 4.66 -3.29
N GLY A 49 -5.00 3.43 -2.81
CA GLY A 49 -4.84 2.22 -3.62
C GLY A 49 -5.66 1.07 -3.08
N PHE A 50 -5.94 0.09 -3.95
CA PHE A 50 -6.59 -1.17 -3.57
C PHE A 50 -6.13 -2.30 -4.50
N ASN A 51 -6.25 -3.55 -4.06
CA ASN A 51 -5.93 -4.70 -4.91
C ASN A 51 -7.16 -5.18 -5.70
N SER A 52 -6.92 -5.66 -6.93
CA SER A 52 -7.96 -6.26 -7.78
C SER A 52 -8.60 -7.50 -7.13
N ASN A 53 -9.78 -7.87 -7.62
CA ASN A 53 -10.52 -9.04 -7.16
C ASN A 53 -9.76 -10.36 -7.39
N GLY A 54 -10.21 -11.43 -6.74
CA GLY A 54 -9.70 -12.79 -6.95
C GLY A 54 -8.53 -13.20 -6.07
N ARG A 55 -7.87 -12.25 -5.39
CA ARG A 55 -6.68 -12.53 -4.55
C ARG A 55 -6.84 -12.21 -3.07
N TYR A 56 -8.03 -11.76 -2.64
CA TYR A 56 -8.35 -11.39 -1.27
C TYR A 56 -7.49 -10.24 -0.72
N ALA A 57 -7.88 -9.70 0.43
CA ALA A 57 -7.11 -8.68 1.16
C ALA A 57 -5.76 -9.23 1.64
N GLN A 58 -4.76 -8.35 1.72
CA GLN A 58 -3.37 -8.67 2.06
C GLN A 58 -2.93 -8.00 3.37
N SER A 59 -3.84 -7.88 4.34
CA SER A 59 -3.62 -7.11 5.57
C SER A 59 -2.44 -7.61 6.39
N GLY A 60 -2.24 -8.93 6.51
CA GLY A 60 -1.08 -9.49 7.23
C GLY A 60 0.23 -9.04 6.60
N LEU A 61 0.38 -9.22 5.28
CA LEU A 61 1.58 -8.80 4.55
C LEU A 61 1.82 -7.29 4.68
N LEU A 62 0.77 -6.49 4.52
CA LEU A 62 0.86 -5.03 4.60
C LEU A 62 1.24 -4.57 6.01
N LYS A 63 0.51 -5.01 7.05
CA LYS A 63 0.67 -4.52 8.43
C LYS A 63 1.90 -5.07 9.12
N GLU A 64 2.29 -6.31 8.84
CA GLU A 64 3.36 -6.98 9.59
C GLU A 64 4.72 -6.79 8.93
N ARG A 65 4.78 -6.51 7.61
CA ARG A 65 6.05 -6.48 6.86
C ARG A 65 6.27 -5.21 6.06
N PHE A 66 5.33 -4.85 5.18
CA PHE A 66 5.58 -3.79 4.19
C PHE A 66 5.45 -2.37 4.76
N ILE A 67 4.35 -2.09 5.45
CA ILE A 67 4.10 -0.77 6.02
C ILE A 67 5.16 -0.41 7.07
N PRO A 68 5.51 -1.28 8.04
CA PRO A 68 6.52 -0.96 9.03
C PRO A 68 7.86 -0.57 8.41
N ARG A 69 8.33 -1.28 7.37
CA ARG A 69 9.59 -0.95 6.69
C ARG A 69 9.61 0.46 6.12
N VAL A 70 8.52 0.90 5.49
CA VAL A 70 8.42 2.25 4.94
C VAL A 70 8.31 3.30 6.05
N MET A 71 7.58 3.00 7.12
CA MET A 71 7.38 3.94 8.24
C MET A 71 8.62 4.08 9.14
N ASP A 72 9.46 3.05 9.21
CA ASP A 72 10.70 3.03 10.00
C ASP A 72 11.92 3.57 9.24
N ALA A 73 11.79 3.81 7.93
CA ALA A 73 12.86 4.35 7.10
C ALA A 73 13.10 5.84 7.38
N ASP A 74 14.33 6.31 7.13
CA ASP A 74 14.62 7.74 7.08
C ASP A 74 13.80 8.38 5.95
N PRO A 75 12.93 9.37 6.22
CA PRO A 75 12.12 10.01 5.19
C PRO A 75 12.93 10.61 4.04
N GLU A 76 14.16 11.08 4.29
CA GLU A 76 15.03 11.64 3.25
C GLU A 76 15.53 10.56 2.27
N SER A 77 15.51 9.29 2.69
CA SER A 77 15.82 8.16 1.80
C SER A 77 14.71 7.81 0.82
N LEU A 78 13.49 8.36 1.00
CA LEU A 78 12.29 8.00 0.23
C LEU A 78 11.86 9.06 -0.80
N ILE A 79 12.58 10.18 -0.89
CA ILE A 79 12.30 11.29 -1.81
C ILE A 79 13.19 11.26 -3.05
N ASP A 80 12.78 11.93 -4.12
CA ASP A 80 13.55 12.07 -5.35
C ASP A 80 14.85 12.88 -5.14
N GLU A 81 15.70 12.96 -6.17
CA GLU A 81 16.98 13.68 -6.09
C GLU A 81 16.81 15.19 -5.87
N ALA A 82 15.68 15.76 -6.31
CA ALA A 82 15.36 17.17 -6.07
C ALA A 82 14.87 17.43 -4.63
N GLY A 83 14.45 16.38 -3.92
CA GLY A 83 13.84 16.46 -2.60
C GLY A 83 12.42 17.04 -2.62
N GLU A 84 11.81 17.14 -3.80
CA GLU A 84 10.52 17.81 -4.00
C GLU A 84 9.33 16.86 -4.04
N ASN A 85 9.58 15.58 -4.35
CA ASN A 85 8.55 14.53 -4.39
C ASN A 85 9.02 13.20 -3.79
N LEU A 86 8.09 12.29 -3.54
CA LEU A 86 8.40 10.89 -3.22
C LEU A 86 8.97 10.19 -4.47
N ASP A 87 9.95 9.32 -4.26
CA ASP A 87 10.48 8.44 -5.29
C ASP A 87 9.85 7.04 -5.16
N PRO A 88 8.97 6.63 -6.11
CA PRO A 88 8.31 5.33 -6.05
C PRO A 88 9.30 4.15 -6.07
N HIS A 89 10.45 4.27 -6.72
CA HIS A 89 11.46 3.20 -6.80
C HIS A 89 12.23 3.06 -5.49
N LYS A 90 12.57 4.17 -4.83
CA LYS A 90 13.18 4.11 -3.48
C LYS A 90 12.22 3.52 -2.45
N ILE A 91 10.95 3.95 -2.49
CA ILE A 91 9.90 3.38 -1.62
C ILE A 91 9.73 1.89 -1.87
N TRP A 92 9.66 1.46 -3.14
CA TRP A 92 9.54 0.04 -3.47
C TRP A 92 10.75 -0.76 -2.96
N THR A 93 11.96 -0.24 -3.15
CA THR A 93 13.20 -0.88 -2.67
C THR A 93 13.23 -1.02 -1.16
N CYS A 94 12.84 0.03 -0.43
CA CYS A 94 12.69 0.02 1.02
C CYS A 94 11.66 -1.02 1.48
N MET A 95 10.46 -1.00 0.89
CA MET A 95 9.36 -1.91 1.23
C MET A 95 9.73 -3.38 0.98
N MET A 96 10.50 -3.64 -0.08
CA MET A 96 10.92 -4.99 -0.50
C MET A 96 12.23 -5.45 0.15
N ALA A 97 12.86 -4.65 1.00
CA ALA A 97 14.06 -5.04 1.70
C ALA A 97 13.85 -6.35 2.47
N ASN A 98 14.75 -7.32 2.26
CA ASN A 98 14.69 -8.67 2.81
C ASN A 98 13.48 -9.53 2.37
N GLU A 99 12.74 -9.14 1.33
CA GLU A 99 11.87 -10.08 0.63
C GLU A 99 12.69 -10.98 -0.29
N LYS A 100 12.23 -12.24 -0.42
CA LYS A 100 12.81 -13.16 -1.38
C LYS A 100 12.55 -12.65 -2.82
N PRO A 101 13.56 -12.63 -3.70
CA PRO A 101 13.35 -12.34 -5.12
C PRO A 101 12.30 -13.28 -5.72
N GLY A 102 11.33 -12.71 -6.43
CA GLY A 102 10.19 -13.42 -7.01
C GLY A 102 8.93 -13.42 -6.14
N GLY A 103 9.00 -12.91 -4.91
CA GLY A 103 7.92 -13.10 -3.93
C GLY A 103 7.77 -14.59 -3.56
N HIS A 104 6.80 -14.92 -2.72
CA HIS A 104 6.25 -16.27 -2.79
C HIS A 104 5.44 -16.43 -4.07
#